data_AF-A0A9E5LRZ1-F1
#
_entry.id   AF-A0A9E5LRZ1-F1
#
_cell.length_a   1.000
_cell.length_b   1.000
_cell.length_c   1.000
_cell.angle_alpha   90.00
_cell.angle_beta   90.00
_cell.angle_gamma   90.00
#
_symmetry.space_group_name_H-M   'P 1'
#
loop_
_entity.id
_entity.type
_entity.pdbx_description
1 polymer ?
#
loop_
_entity_poly.entity_id
_entity_poly.type
_entity_poly.pdbx_seq_one_letter_code
_entity_poly.pdbx_strand_id
1 'polypeptide(L)'
;MPNRFFVVLLPCLFWIGQVHSSTADLMCERAQPVFVGGDVVSDNAIDLVWRGRTYRMQRVGTTTGVQRFEHSASGLIWISLPSKSMLLDGGKGEPIVSDCKIASGRAVR
;
A
#
# COMPACT_ATOMS: atom_id res chain seq x y z
N MET A 1 -10.58 50.18 27.67
CA MET A 1 -11.36 50.10 26.41
C MET A 1 -10.42 50.52 25.26
N PRO A 2 -10.45 49.92 24.07
CA PRO A 2 -10.25 48.52 23.68
C PRO A 2 -8.88 48.31 22.97
N ASN A 3 -8.53 47.05 22.68
CA ASN A 3 -7.76 46.59 21.52
C ASN A 3 -6.21 46.38 21.58
N ARG A 4 -5.82 45.19 21.06
CA ARG A 4 -4.51 44.71 20.55
C ARG A 4 -3.45 44.27 21.58
N PHE A 5 -2.75 43.19 21.18
CA PHE A 5 -1.56 42.55 21.79
C PHE A 5 -1.82 41.48 22.86
N PHE A 6 -1.96 40.21 22.45
CA PHE A 6 -1.17 39.11 23.04
C PHE A 6 -1.19 37.89 22.11
N VAL A 7 -0.27 37.92 21.15
CA VAL A 7 0.27 36.71 20.53
C VAL A 7 1.32 36.15 21.50
N VAL A 8 1.42 34.83 21.56
CA VAL A 8 2.43 34.00 22.26
C VAL A 8 2.15 33.71 23.74
N LEU A 9 1.60 32.52 24.01
CA LEU A 9 2.13 31.49 24.93
C LEU A 9 1.11 30.33 25.07
N LEU A 10 1.05 29.47 24.05
CA LEU A 10 0.67 28.06 24.21
C LEU A 10 1.89 27.22 23.78
N PRO A 11 2.76 26.78 24.70
CA PRO A 11 3.91 25.97 24.32
C PRO A 11 3.50 24.49 24.25
N CYS A 12 3.69 23.90 23.07
CA CYS A 12 4.31 22.58 22.93
C CYS A 12 3.66 21.33 23.57
N LEU A 13 2.36 21.09 23.41
CA LEU A 13 1.87 19.71 23.17
C LEU A 13 1.81 19.44 21.65
N PHE A 14 2.89 19.86 20.99
CA PHE A 14 3.21 19.70 19.59
C PHE A 14 3.93 18.35 19.42
N TRP A 15 3.25 17.27 19.79
CA TRP A 15 3.60 15.89 19.43
C TRP A 15 2.41 15.26 18.73
N ILE A 16 1.91 15.96 17.69
CA ILE A 16 1.06 15.32 16.68
C ILE A 16 2.02 14.44 15.88
N GLY A 17 2.12 13.17 16.26
CA GLY A 17 2.95 12.17 15.58
C GLY A 17 2.61 12.12 14.09
N GLN A 18 3.61 12.29 13.25
CA GLN A 18 3.47 12.21 11.81
C GLN A 18 3.40 10.72 11.42
N VAL A 19 2.20 10.15 11.35
CA VAL A 19 2.00 8.77 10.86
C VAL A 19 2.20 8.79 9.34
N HIS A 20 3.41 8.49 8.89
CA HIS A 20 3.71 8.31 7.47
C HIS A 20 3.30 6.89 7.04
N SER A 21 2.03 6.71 6.68
CA SER A 21 1.60 5.48 6.00
C SER A 21 1.90 5.61 4.51
N SER A 22 2.96 4.94 4.06
CA SER A 22 3.31 4.86 2.63
C SER A 22 2.24 4.05 1.90
N THR A 23 1.45 4.70 1.03
CA THR A 23 0.48 4.05 0.16
C THR A 23 0.89 4.26 -1.30
N ALA A 24 1.06 3.17 -2.05
CA ALA A 24 1.32 3.18 -3.47
C ALA A 24 0.01 3.03 -4.25
N ASP A 25 -0.32 4.04 -5.05
CA ASP A 25 -1.40 3.97 -6.04
C ASP A 25 -0.88 3.27 -7.29
N LEU A 26 -1.60 2.23 -7.74
CA LEU A 26 -1.24 1.40 -8.88
C LEU A 26 -2.37 1.42 -9.90
N MET A 27 -2.05 1.86 -11.12
CA MET A 27 -2.93 1.78 -12.29
C MET A 27 -2.57 0.53 -13.09
N CYS A 28 -3.57 -0.31 -13.37
CA CYS A 28 -3.39 -1.57 -14.09
C CYS A 28 -4.07 -1.53 -15.47
N GLU A 29 -3.65 -2.43 -16.36
CA GLU A 29 -4.00 -2.43 -17.81
C GLU A 29 -5.52 -2.38 -18.09
N ARG A 30 -6.33 -2.99 -17.22
CA ARG A 30 -7.80 -3.00 -17.35
C ARG A 30 -8.50 -1.80 -16.69
N ALA A 31 -7.80 -0.67 -16.54
CA ALA A 31 -8.28 0.51 -15.82
C ALA A 31 -8.80 0.19 -14.40
N GLN A 32 -8.21 -0.82 -13.76
CA GLN A 32 -8.54 -1.21 -12.39
C GLN A 32 -7.53 -0.57 -11.44
N PRO A 33 -7.94 0.35 -10.55
CA PRO A 33 -7.06 0.91 -9.54
C PRO A 33 -6.84 -0.10 -8.40
N VAL A 34 -5.61 -0.17 -7.94
CA VAL A 34 -5.18 -0.97 -6.79
C VAL A 34 -4.34 -0.08 -5.90
N PHE A 35 -4.54 -0.17 -4.59
CA PHE A 35 -3.71 0.56 -3.62
C PHE A 35 -2.97 -0.44 -2.74
N VAL A 36 -1.69 -0.19 -2.50
CA VAL A 36 -0.87 -1.00 -1.59
C VAL A 36 -0.36 -0.10 -0.48
N GLY A 37 -0.77 -0.36 0.75
CA GLY A 37 -0.24 0.26 1.95
C GLY A 37 0.89 -0.58 2.55
N GLY A 38 1.98 0.08 2.93
CA GLY A 38 3.18 -0.54 3.51
C GLY A 38 4.33 -0.69 2.52
N ASP A 39 5.44 -1.23 3.01
CA ASP A 39 6.65 -1.50 2.24
C ASP A 39 6.70 -2.97 1.80
N VAL A 40 6.56 -3.20 0.49
CA VAL A 40 6.63 -4.55 -0.11
C VAL A 40 7.99 -5.23 0.03
N VAL A 41 9.05 -4.51 0.40
CA VAL A 41 10.41 -5.03 0.57
C VAL A 41 10.68 -5.41 2.02
N SER A 42 10.33 -4.53 2.97
CA SER A 42 10.65 -4.72 4.39
C SER A 42 9.51 -5.29 5.23
N ASP A 43 8.25 -5.00 4.91
CA ASP A 43 7.13 -5.38 5.76
C ASP A 43 6.73 -6.85 5.57
N ASN A 44 6.44 -7.55 6.66
CA ASN A 44 5.93 -8.93 6.60
C ASN A 44 4.45 -9.01 6.17
N ALA A 45 3.74 -7.89 6.18
CA ALA A 45 2.36 -7.82 5.75
C ALA A 45 2.10 -6.46 5.10
N ILE A 46 1.24 -6.44 4.09
CA ILE A 46 0.82 -5.23 3.39
C ILE A 46 -0.71 -5.17 3.35
N ASP A 47 -1.25 -3.95 3.27
CA ASP A 47 -2.69 -3.74 3.12
C ASP A 47 -2.99 -3.43 1.66
N LEU A 48 -3.66 -4.34 0.97
CA LEU A 48 -4.05 -4.20 -0.43
C LEU A 48 -5.50 -3.73 -0.51
N VAL A 49 -5.77 -2.56 -1.06
CA VAL A 49 -7.13 -2.09 -1.32
C VAL A 49 -7.47 -2.31 -2.80
N TRP A 50 -8.50 -3.12 -3.05
CA TRP A 50 -9.00 -3.40 -4.38
C TRP A 50 -10.52 -3.53 -4.39
N ARG A 51 -11.17 -2.92 -5.38
CA ARG A 51 -12.65 -2.81 -5.47
C ARG A 51 -13.31 -2.29 -4.18
N GLY A 52 -12.66 -1.34 -3.50
CA GLY A 52 -13.17 -0.76 -2.25
C GLY A 52 -13.09 -1.68 -1.03
N ARG A 53 -12.41 -2.83 -1.13
CA ARG A 53 -12.17 -3.74 -0.01
C ARG A 53 -10.68 -3.79 0.32
N THR A 54 -10.36 -3.80 1.60
CA THR A 54 -8.99 -3.95 2.10
C THR A 54 -8.71 -5.41 2.41
N TYR A 55 -7.60 -5.92 1.89
CA TYR A 55 -7.10 -7.26 2.08
C TYR A 55 -5.74 -7.18 2.76
N ARG A 56 -5.64 -7.76 3.96
CA ARG A 56 -4.36 -7.79 4.69
C ARG A 56 -3.53 -8.97 4.23
N MET A 57 -2.60 -8.72 3.32
CA MET A 57 -1.81 -9.74 2.67
C MET A 57 -0.58 -10.08 3.52
N GLN A 58 -0.27 -11.36 3.71
CA GLN A 58 0.89 -11.85 4.45
C GLN A 58 2.01 -12.24 3.50
N ARG A 59 3.25 -11.85 3.81
CA ARG A 59 4.44 -12.21 3.05
C ARG A 59 4.63 -13.72 3.06
N VAL A 60 4.85 -14.29 1.88
CA VAL A 60 5.22 -15.68 1.70
C VAL A 60 6.63 -15.73 1.14
N GLY A 61 7.52 -16.46 1.83
CA GLY A 61 8.89 -16.65 1.36
C GLY A 61 8.90 -17.36 0.01
N THR A 62 9.48 -16.72 -1.01
CA THR A 62 9.68 -17.34 -2.32
C THR A 62 11.14 -17.69 -2.52
N THR A 63 11.40 -18.81 -3.19
CA THR A 63 12.76 -19.26 -3.52
C THR A 63 13.42 -18.36 -4.56
N THR A 64 12.64 -17.63 -5.35
CA THR A 64 13.11 -16.77 -6.44
C THR A 64 13.38 -15.31 -6.02
N GLY A 65 13.18 -14.97 -4.74
CA GLY A 65 13.38 -13.61 -4.23
C GLY A 65 12.31 -12.60 -4.67
N VAL A 66 11.21 -13.08 -5.26
CA VAL A 66 10.07 -12.25 -5.64
C VAL A 66 9.21 -11.99 -4.41
N GLN A 67 8.78 -10.74 -4.26
CA GLN A 67 7.89 -10.34 -3.17
C GLN A 67 6.48 -10.88 -3.45
N ARG A 68 6.11 -11.96 -2.74
CA ARG A 68 4.80 -12.60 -2.83
C ARG A 68 4.06 -12.40 -1.52
N PHE A 69 2.80 -11.98 -1.62
CA PHE A 69 1.92 -11.84 -0.48
C PHE A 69 0.60 -12.54 -0.73
N GLU A 70 0.04 -13.16 0.30
CA GLU A 70 -1.20 -13.94 0.19
C GLU A 70 -2.19 -13.54 1.27
N HIS A 71 -3.47 -13.52 0.92
CA HIS A 71 -4.54 -13.39 1.89
C HIS A 71 -5.28 -14.73 2.00
N SER A 72 -4.97 -15.47 3.06
CA SER A 72 -5.46 -16.85 3.26
C SER A 72 -6.99 -16.95 3.25
N ALA A 73 -7.71 -15.91 3.68
CA ALA A 73 -9.18 -15.95 3.76
C ALA A 73 -9.88 -15.75 2.40
N SER A 74 -9.29 -15.00 1.47
CA SER A 74 -9.87 -14.82 0.13
C SER A 74 -9.12 -15.58 -0.97
N GLY A 75 -8.01 -16.23 -0.63
CA GLY A 75 -7.11 -16.85 -1.59
C GLY A 75 -6.47 -15.86 -2.56
N LEU A 76 -6.43 -14.56 -2.27
CA LEU A 76 -5.80 -13.59 -3.19
C LEU A 76 -4.28 -13.68 -3.06
N ILE A 77 -3.58 -13.53 -4.19
CA ILE A 77 -2.11 -13.55 -4.23
C ILE A 77 -1.62 -12.27 -4.92
N TRP A 78 -0.88 -11.45 -4.20
CA TRP A 78 -0.19 -10.28 -4.73
C TRP A 78 1.26 -10.60 -5.03
N ILE A 79 1.69 -10.28 -6.24
CA ILE A 79 3.06 -10.48 -6.68
C ILE A 79 3.62 -9.13 -7.10
N SER A 80 4.66 -8.69 -6.40
CA SER A 80 5.36 -7.44 -6.68
C SER A 80 6.72 -7.73 -7.30
N LEU A 81 6.85 -7.51 -8.62
CA LEU A 81 8.12 -7.49 -9.34
C LEU A 81 8.62 -6.03 -9.44
N PRO A 82 9.93 -5.81 -9.61
CA PRO A 82 10.49 -4.47 -9.75
C PRO A 82 9.98 -3.71 -10.99
N SER A 83 9.59 -4.42 -12.05
CA SER A 83 9.08 -3.82 -13.29
C SER A 83 7.56 -3.68 -13.32
N LYS A 84 6.83 -4.55 -12.62
CA LYS A 84 5.36 -4.60 -12.63
C LYS A 84 4.81 -5.37 -11.44
N SER A 85 3.55 -5.16 -11.13
CA SER A 85 2.84 -5.95 -10.10
C SER A 85 1.57 -6.58 -10.65
N MET A 86 1.08 -7.63 -9.99
CA MET A 86 -0.13 -8.33 -10.41
C MET A 86 -0.86 -8.94 -9.21
N LEU A 87 -2.19 -8.99 -9.34
CA LEU A 87 -3.10 -9.65 -8.40
C LEU A 87 -3.69 -10.89 -9.06
N LEU A 88 -3.46 -12.04 -8.44
CA LEU A 88 -3.96 -13.34 -8.88
C LEU A 88 -5.06 -13.85 -7.94
N ASP A 89 -5.96 -14.64 -8.50
CA ASP A 89 -6.87 -15.51 -7.76
C ASP A 89 -6.12 -16.81 -7.44
N GLY A 90 -5.84 -17.08 -6.17
CA GLY A 90 -5.17 -18.31 -5.73
C GLY A 90 -6.04 -19.56 -5.82
N GLY A 91 -7.36 -19.42 -5.95
CA GLY A 91 -8.25 -20.55 -6.22
C GLY A 91 -8.18 -21.01 -7.69
N LYS A 92 -8.00 -20.08 -8.63
CA LYS A 92 -7.97 -20.37 -10.08
C LYS A 92 -6.58 -20.31 -10.71
N GLY A 93 -5.61 -19.68 -10.03
CA GLY A 93 -4.30 -19.34 -10.60
C GLY A 93 -4.36 -18.27 -11.69
N GLU A 94 -5.50 -17.59 -11.87
CA GLU A 94 -5.71 -16.63 -12.96
C GLU A 94 -5.40 -15.19 -12.52
N PRO A 95 -4.82 -14.37 -13.41
CA PRO A 95 -4.64 -12.95 -13.14
C PRO A 95 -5.98 -12.21 -13.17
N ILE A 96 -6.37 -11.67 -12.02
CA ILE A 96 -7.53 -10.79 -11.90
C ILE A 96 -7.16 -9.40 -12.41
N VAL A 97 -5.98 -8.94 -12.00
CA VAL A 97 -5.42 -7.65 -12.36
C VAL A 97 -3.96 -7.84 -12.76
N SER A 98 -3.67 -7.65 -14.05
CA SER A 98 -2.35 -7.78 -14.65
C SER A 98 -1.68 -6.41 -14.85
N ASP A 99 -0.35 -6.44 -14.88
CA ASP A 99 0.51 -5.32 -15.30
C ASP A 99 0.21 -3.99 -14.60
N CYS A 100 0.05 -4.05 -13.27
CA CYS A 100 -0.11 -2.90 -12.41
C CYS A 100 1.19 -2.10 -12.30
N LYS A 101 1.12 -0.83 -12.68
CA LYS A 101 2.23 0.14 -12.61
C LYS A 101 1.89 1.20 -11.59
N ILE A 102 2.91 1.67 -10.89
CA ILE A 102 2.77 2.76 -9.93
C ILE A 102 2.28 4.01 -10.68
N ALA A 103 1.13 4.53 -10.29
CA ALA A 103 0.37 5.59 -10.95
C ALA A 103 1.00 6.99 -10.84
N SER A 104 2.29 7.11 -10.54
CA SER A 104 2.97 8.32 -10.01
C SER A 104 2.99 8.41 -8.47
N GLY A 105 2.98 7.27 -7.76
CA GLY A 105 3.25 7.19 -6.33
C GLY A 105 4.71 6.91 -6.03
N ARG A 106 5.51 7.96 -5.83
CA ARG A 106 6.86 7.96 -5.23
C ARG A 106 7.26 6.62 -4.58
N ALA A 107 8.02 5.80 -5.30
CA ALA A 107 8.76 4.71 -4.68
C ALA A 107 9.69 5.36 -3.64
N VAL A 108 9.39 5.15 -2.36
CA VAL A 108 10.26 5.62 -1.28
C VAL A 108 11.54 4.80 -1.41
N ARG A 109 12.60 5.46 -1.88
CA ARG A 109 13.96 4.94 -1.83
C ARG A 109 14.46 4.94 -0.39
#